data_AF-A0A1E4BDL8-F1
#
_entry.id   AF-A0A1E4BDL8-F1
#
_cell.length_a   1.000
_cell.length_b   1.000
_cell.length_c   1.000
_cell.angle_alpha   90.00
_cell.angle_beta   90.00
_cell.angle_gamma   90.00
#
_symmetry.space_group_name_H-M   'P 1'
#
loop_
_entity.id
_entity.type
_entity.pdbx_description
1 polymer ?
#
loop_
_entity_poly.entity_id
_entity_poly.type
_entity_poly.pdbx_seq_one_letter_code
_entity_poly.pdbx_strand_id
1 'polypeptide(L)'
;MRYMTSIIVGAALSALVAAEAAAQWNVARFEGNRNRLYTTFGMDPAMITAVGYGRVVAIGGHRVQLGGDAGVGAAHMDAHDFRARLGAQASLLHWRSAHLTGSMTFIARGTENAIYRGFNWGADVTGTLGVYRPRWFAAAEAGLDKAVITHVSHTRWYRDNFYPDARDGWYLDAGGTFRNGVTAGVALGRMELVGRFGSQRTERYEPLPSPLYGSIGVGLSY
;
A
#
# COMPACT_ATOMS: atom_id res chain seq x y z
N MET A 1 17.92 -24.01 -26.24
CA MET A 1 16.95 -24.49 -25.23
C MET A 1 17.18 -23.92 -23.82
N ARG A 2 18.42 -23.71 -23.35
CA ARG A 2 18.71 -23.12 -22.01
C ARG A 2 18.09 -21.73 -21.76
N TYR A 3 18.11 -20.82 -22.74
CA TYR A 3 17.57 -19.46 -22.60
C TYR A 3 16.04 -19.39 -22.52
N MET A 4 15.33 -20.33 -23.14
CA MET A 4 13.86 -20.38 -23.12
C MET A 4 13.35 -20.81 -21.74
N THR A 5 14.07 -21.72 -21.06
CA THR A 5 13.79 -22.09 -19.67
C THR A 5 14.11 -20.95 -18.71
N SER A 6 15.16 -20.15 -18.96
CA SER A 6 15.49 -18.98 -18.13
C SER A 6 14.48 -17.85 -18.26
N ILE A 7 13.94 -17.63 -19.46
CA ILE A 7 12.89 -16.63 -19.70
C ILE A 7 11.57 -17.10 -19.12
N ILE A 8 11.23 -18.40 -19.20
CA ILE A 8 10.00 -18.93 -18.59
C ILE A 8 10.10 -18.98 -17.06
N VAL A 9 11.27 -19.32 -16.49
CA VAL A 9 11.49 -19.28 -15.03
C VAL A 9 11.58 -17.83 -14.53
N GLY A 10 12.19 -16.94 -15.30
CA GLY A 10 12.21 -15.50 -15.04
C GLY A 10 10.81 -14.89 -15.12
N ALA A 11 10.03 -15.25 -16.14
CA ALA A 11 8.64 -14.85 -16.33
C ALA A 11 7.70 -15.48 -15.28
N ALA A 12 7.96 -16.71 -14.85
CA ALA A 12 7.22 -17.38 -13.78
C ALA A 12 7.58 -16.82 -12.40
N LEU A 13 8.85 -16.44 -12.17
CA LEU A 13 9.29 -15.73 -10.97
C LEU A 13 8.76 -14.30 -10.97
N SER A 14 8.70 -13.61 -12.11
CA SER A 14 8.08 -12.28 -12.23
C SER A 14 6.55 -12.32 -12.27
N ALA A 15 5.93 -13.46 -12.61
CA ALA A 15 4.49 -13.70 -12.44
C ALA A 15 4.12 -14.18 -11.02
N LEU A 16 5.12 -14.57 -10.22
CA LEU A 16 5.02 -14.81 -8.77
C LEU A 16 5.39 -13.57 -7.95
N VAL A 17 5.95 -12.56 -8.59
CA VAL A 17 6.26 -11.25 -8.01
C VAL A 17 5.16 -10.31 -8.47
N ALA A 18 4.79 -9.40 -7.57
CA ALA A 18 4.02 -8.22 -7.90
C ALA A 18 2.47 -8.38 -8.02
N ALA A 19 1.71 -8.13 -6.92
CA ALA A 19 0.63 -7.11 -6.93
C ALA A 19 0.39 -6.36 -5.55
N GLU A 20 -0.11 -5.09 -5.35
CA GLU A 20 0.30 -4.03 -4.31
C GLU A 20 -0.67 -3.69 -3.18
N ALA A 21 -0.67 -4.41 -2.08
CA ALA A 21 -1.41 -3.99 -0.92
C ALA A 21 -0.54 -3.06 -0.05
N ALA A 22 -1.12 -2.02 0.53
CA ALA A 22 -0.86 -1.79 1.96
C ALA A 22 -1.35 -3.06 2.63
N ALA A 23 -0.43 -3.99 2.90
CA ALA A 23 -0.83 -5.37 3.05
C ALA A 23 -1.58 -5.55 4.36
N GLN A 24 -2.89 -5.76 4.21
CA GLN A 24 -3.83 -6.01 5.28
C GLN A 24 -3.73 -7.50 5.53
N TRP A 25 -2.72 -7.89 6.31
CA TRP A 25 -2.37 -9.30 6.50
C TRP A 25 -3.40 -10.01 7.39
N ASN A 26 -3.45 -11.33 7.28
CA ASN A 26 -4.31 -12.15 8.11
C ASN A 26 -3.92 -12.06 9.59
N VAL A 27 -4.69 -11.28 10.36
CA VAL A 27 -4.46 -11.09 11.80
C VAL A 27 -4.62 -12.36 12.60
N ALA A 28 -5.36 -13.37 12.11
CA ALA A 28 -5.46 -14.68 12.76
C ALA A 28 -4.15 -15.49 12.70
N ARG A 29 -3.14 -15.00 11.97
CA ARG A 29 -1.79 -15.57 11.90
C ARG A 29 -0.74 -14.75 12.67
N PHE A 30 -1.16 -13.76 13.45
CA PHE A 30 -0.27 -12.94 14.27
C PHE A 30 0.19 -13.73 15.51
N GLU A 31 1.02 -14.73 15.25
CA GLU A 31 1.75 -15.49 16.26
C GLU A 31 2.95 -14.66 16.74
N GLY A 32 3.34 -14.84 18.01
CA GLY A 32 4.40 -14.00 18.61
C GLY A 32 5.75 -14.14 17.91
N ASN A 33 6.46 -13.02 17.73
CA ASN A 33 7.84 -12.93 17.21
C ASN A 33 8.03 -13.45 15.78
N ARG A 34 6.96 -13.52 14.99
CA ARG A 34 7.04 -13.92 13.60
C ARG A 34 7.47 -12.74 12.72
N ASN A 35 8.45 -12.99 11.86
CA ASN A 35 8.87 -12.01 10.85
C ASN A 35 8.15 -12.32 9.53
N ARG A 36 7.93 -11.30 8.72
CA ARG A 36 7.35 -11.42 7.39
C ARG A 36 8.14 -10.56 6.42
N LEU A 37 8.70 -11.19 5.40
CA LEU A 37 9.16 -10.49 4.20
C LEU A 37 8.02 -10.50 3.19
N TYR A 38 7.80 -9.41 2.47
CA TYR A 38 6.72 -9.34 1.50
C TYR A 38 7.06 -8.48 0.28
N THR A 39 6.35 -8.73 -0.81
CA THR A 39 6.36 -7.91 -2.01
C THR A 39 4.96 -7.60 -2.47
N THR A 40 4.81 -6.43 -3.09
CA THR A 40 3.53 -5.92 -3.54
C THR A 40 3.70 -5.14 -4.90
N PHE A 41 2.68 -4.99 -5.76
CA PHE A 41 2.48 -4.27 -7.08
C PHE A 41 1.03 -3.84 -7.56
N GLY A 42 0.64 -2.58 -7.65
CA GLY A 42 -0.80 -2.32 -7.75
C GLY A 42 -1.12 -0.89 -7.95
N MET A 43 -2.39 -0.65 -8.21
CA MET A 43 -2.87 0.64 -8.62
C MET A 43 -3.60 1.29 -7.45
N ASP A 44 -2.95 2.28 -6.83
CA ASP A 44 -3.51 3.07 -5.72
C ASP A 44 -2.74 4.41 -5.54
N PRO A 45 -3.04 5.49 -6.30
CA PRO A 45 -3.71 5.60 -7.61
C PRO A 45 -2.76 5.38 -8.81
N ALA A 46 -1.46 5.29 -8.56
CA ALA A 46 -0.44 4.95 -9.55
C ALA A 46 -0.07 3.47 -9.44
N MET A 47 0.48 2.89 -10.50
CA MET A 47 1.05 1.55 -10.45
C MET A 47 2.39 1.58 -9.72
N ILE A 48 2.48 0.98 -8.53
CA ILE A 48 3.70 0.93 -7.72
C ILE A 48 4.07 -0.52 -7.45
N THR A 49 5.35 -0.89 -7.48
CA THR A 49 5.89 -2.15 -6.95
C THR A 49 6.69 -1.88 -5.68
N ALA A 50 6.48 -2.65 -4.61
CA ALA A 50 7.12 -2.48 -3.32
C ALA A 50 7.68 -3.79 -2.73
N VAL A 51 8.68 -3.64 -1.87
CA VAL A 51 9.22 -4.69 -1.00
C VAL A 51 9.20 -4.20 0.44
N GLY A 52 8.90 -5.11 1.37
CA GLY A 52 8.69 -4.74 2.75
C GLY A 52 8.99 -5.84 3.74
N TYR A 53 9.05 -5.39 5.00
CA TYR A 53 9.31 -6.22 6.15
C TYR A 53 8.35 -5.87 7.27
N GLY A 54 7.82 -6.89 7.94
CA GLY A 54 6.98 -6.73 9.11
C GLY A 54 7.37 -7.72 10.21
N ARG A 55 7.12 -7.34 11.46
CA ARG A 55 7.31 -8.18 12.64
C ARG A 55 6.11 -8.08 13.56
N VAL A 56 5.63 -9.24 14.00
CA VAL A 56 4.57 -9.33 15.00
C VAL A 56 5.18 -9.26 16.39
N VAL A 57 4.75 -8.28 17.18
CA VAL A 57 5.16 -8.06 18.56
C VAL A 57 3.93 -8.07 19.48
N ALA A 58 4.14 -8.37 20.77
CA ALA A 58 3.12 -8.19 21.79
C ALA A 58 3.26 -6.81 22.42
N ILE A 59 2.24 -5.97 22.32
CA ILE A 59 2.18 -4.64 22.93
C ILE A 59 0.89 -4.58 23.76
N GLY A 60 1.02 -4.41 25.07
CA GLY A 60 -0.14 -4.30 25.96
C GLY A 60 -1.10 -5.50 25.91
N GLY A 61 -0.58 -6.71 25.69
CA GLY A 61 -1.40 -7.94 25.55
C GLY A 61 -2.00 -8.14 24.14
N HIS A 62 -1.88 -7.15 23.25
CA HIS A 62 -2.34 -7.24 21.86
C HIS A 62 -1.20 -7.64 20.93
N ARG A 63 -1.52 -8.44 19.91
CA ARG A 63 -0.59 -8.77 18.83
C ARG A 63 -0.67 -7.69 17.77
N VAL A 64 0.44 -6.95 17.60
CA VAL A 64 0.56 -5.85 16.66
C VAL A 64 1.66 -6.20 15.67
N GLN A 65 1.36 -6.12 14.38
CA GLN A 65 2.40 -6.15 13.36
C GLN A 65 2.91 -4.73 13.15
N LEU A 66 4.22 -4.53 13.33
CA LEU A 66 4.93 -3.33 12.94
C LEU A 66 5.69 -3.62 11.65
N GLY A 67 5.70 -2.70 10.69
CA GLY A 67 6.43 -2.94 9.46
C GLY A 67 6.62 -1.70 8.62
N GLY A 68 7.35 -1.88 7.54
CA GLY A 68 7.57 -0.86 6.54
C GLY A 68 7.88 -1.46 5.19
N ASP A 69 7.61 -0.67 4.16
CA ASP A 69 7.96 -1.01 2.79
C ASP A 69 8.41 0.22 2.01
N ALA A 70 9.13 -0.05 0.94
CA ALA A 70 9.51 0.94 -0.05
C ALA A 70 9.21 0.40 -1.44
N GLY A 71 8.74 1.28 -2.32
CA GLY A 71 8.39 0.93 -3.69
C GLY A 71 8.58 2.07 -4.66
N VAL A 72 8.56 1.72 -5.94
CA VAL A 72 8.75 2.61 -7.09
C VAL A 72 7.62 2.46 -8.10
N GLY A 73 7.39 3.50 -8.89
CA GLY A 73 6.49 3.46 -10.04
C GLY A 73 6.84 2.30 -10.99
N ALA A 74 5.84 1.52 -11.39
CA ALA A 74 6.05 0.31 -12.17
C ALA A 74 6.05 0.55 -13.69
N ALA A 75 5.44 1.64 -14.17
CA ALA A 75 5.28 1.93 -15.60
C ALA A 75 6.62 2.26 -16.28
N HIS A 76 7.42 3.10 -15.64
CA HIS A 76 8.85 3.23 -15.87
C HIS A 76 9.48 3.01 -14.51
N MET A 77 10.32 1.98 -14.36
CA MET A 77 11.07 1.74 -13.12
C MET A 77 12.02 2.91 -12.90
N ASP A 78 11.48 3.98 -12.32
CA ASP A 78 12.15 5.23 -12.11
C ASP A 78 12.07 5.57 -10.62
N ALA A 79 13.22 5.92 -10.05
CA ALA A 79 13.35 6.25 -8.64
C ALA A 79 12.77 7.63 -8.30
N HIS A 80 12.42 8.44 -9.32
CA HIS A 80 11.75 9.73 -9.13
C HIS A 80 10.32 9.56 -8.57
N ASP A 81 9.63 8.49 -8.96
CA ASP A 81 8.31 8.11 -8.42
C ASP A 81 8.48 7.00 -7.39
N PHE A 82 8.41 7.36 -6.11
CA PHE A 82 8.62 6.41 -5.02
C PHE A 82 7.59 6.56 -3.93
N ARG A 83 7.47 5.50 -3.13
CA ARG A 83 6.69 5.51 -1.90
C ARG A 83 7.37 4.70 -0.83
N ALA A 84 7.55 5.30 0.33
CA ALA A 84 8.00 4.64 1.54
C ALA A 84 6.88 4.67 2.59
N ARG A 85 6.69 3.56 3.30
CA ARG A 85 5.64 3.38 4.29
C ARG A 85 6.21 2.81 5.57
N LEU A 86 5.70 3.29 6.69
CA LEU A 86 5.93 2.74 8.03
C LEU A 86 4.59 2.64 8.74
N GLY A 87 4.22 1.47 9.23
CA GLY A 87 2.89 1.29 9.79
C GLY A 87 2.77 0.20 10.83
N ALA A 88 1.60 0.19 11.44
CA ALA A 88 1.16 -0.80 12.41
C ALA A 88 -0.19 -1.36 11.99
N GLN A 89 -0.40 -2.66 12.21
CA GLN A 89 -1.68 -3.35 12.01
C GLN A 89 -1.99 -4.21 13.24
N ALA A 90 -3.24 -4.19 13.69
CA ALA A 90 -3.68 -5.01 14.82
C ALA A 90 -5.14 -5.46 14.69
N SER A 91 -5.48 -6.56 15.37
CA SER A 91 -6.87 -6.90 15.68
C SER A 91 -7.31 -6.05 16.87
N LEU A 92 -8.31 -5.19 16.67
CA LEU A 92 -8.85 -4.31 17.69
C LEU A 92 -9.88 -5.06 18.55
N LEU A 93 -10.80 -5.77 17.90
CA LEU A 93 -11.80 -6.63 18.53
C LEU A 93 -11.88 -7.95 17.78
N HIS A 94 -12.22 -9.03 18.49
CA HIS A 94 -12.50 -10.31 17.85
C HIS A 94 -13.60 -11.08 18.59
N TRP A 95 -14.41 -11.79 17.83
CA TRP A 95 -15.36 -12.76 18.33
C TRP A 95 -15.32 -14.01 17.44
N ARG A 96 -14.80 -15.11 17.99
CA ARG A 96 -14.48 -16.31 17.21
C ARG A 96 -13.59 -15.96 16.01
N SER A 97 -14.07 -16.23 14.78
CA SER A 97 -13.38 -15.89 13.53
C SER A 97 -13.73 -14.52 12.99
N ALA A 98 -14.64 -13.76 13.61
CA ALA A 98 -14.94 -12.40 13.20
C ALA A 98 -13.94 -11.45 13.86
N HIS A 99 -13.26 -10.63 13.06
CA HIS A 99 -12.32 -9.63 13.58
C HIS A 99 -12.65 -8.25 13.02
N LEU A 100 -12.56 -7.26 13.90
CA LEU A 100 -12.39 -5.86 13.55
C LEU A 100 -10.90 -5.54 13.69
N THR A 101 -10.30 -5.06 12.62
CA THR A 101 -8.87 -4.72 12.57
C THR A 101 -8.68 -3.26 12.25
N GLY A 102 -7.59 -2.68 12.74
CA GLY A 102 -7.14 -1.35 12.35
C GLY A 102 -5.69 -1.37 11.90
N SER A 103 -5.36 -0.50 10.97
CA SER A 103 -3.98 -0.17 10.61
C SER A 103 -3.79 1.33 10.47
N MET A 104 -2.59 1.78 10.81
CA MET A 104 -2.15 3.16 10.63
C MET A 104 -0.79 3.13 9.96
N THR A 105 -0.61 3.93 8.91
CA THR A 105 0.60 3.97 8.10
C THR A 105 1.01 5.41 7.86
N PHE A 106 2.25 5.75 8.17
CA PHE A 106 2.91 6.98 7.74
C PHE A 106 3.52 6.74 6.36
N ILE A 107 3.37 7.72 5.47
CA ILE A 107 3.70 7.57 4.06
C ILE A 107 4.54 8.76 3.61
N ALA A 108 5.67 8.49 2.97
CA ALA A 108 6.45 9.46 2.22
C ALA A 108 6.35 9.12 0.73
N ARG A 109 6.00 10.09 -0.11
CA ARG A 109 5.79 9.89 -1.55
C ARG A 109 6.61 10.91 -2.34
N GLY A 110 7.35 10.45 -3.34
CA GLY A 110 7.90 11.30 -4.40
C GLY A 110 7.07 11.14 -5.66
N THR A 111 6.84 12.23 -6.38
CA THR A 111 6.18 12.19 -7.68
C THR A 111 6.81 13.22 -8.60
N GLU A 112 7.14 12.82 -9.82
CA GLU A 112 7.66 13.72 -10.84
C GLU A 112 6.84 13.60 -12.12
N ASN A 113 6.46 14.73 -12.69
CA ASN A 113 5.85 14.78 -14.01
C ASN A 113 6.32 16.03 -14.77
N ALA A 114 5.82 16.21 -16.00
CA ALA A 114 6.20 17.33 -16.86
C ALA A 114 5.88 18.71 -16.25
N ILE A 115 4.97 18.77 -15.27
CA ILE A 115 4.44 20.01 -14.69
C ILE A 115 5.13 20.33 -13.36
N TYR A 116 5.35 19.33 -12.50
CA TYR A 116 5.90 19.55 -11.17
C TYR A 116 6.68 18.34 -10.63
N ARG A 117 7.50 18.61 -9.61
CA ARG A 117 8.11 17.66 -8.70
C ARG A 117 7.49 17.81 -7.32
N GLY A 118 6.93 16.74 -6.80
CA GLY A 118 6.20 16.69 -5.55
C GLY A 118 6.89 15.78 -4.54
N PHE A 119 6.98 16.24 -3.29
CA PHE A 119 7.32 15.39 -2.16
C PHE A 119 6.26 15.52 -1.08
N ASN A 120 5.59 14.42 -0.76
CA ASN A 120 4.44 14.38 0.14
C ASN A 120 4.72 13.55 1.39
N TRP A 121 4.35 14.09 2.55
CA TRP A 121 4.13 13.32 3.77
C TRP A 121 2.64 13.13 3.99
N GLY A 122 2.25 11.90 4.26
CA GLY A 122 0.87 11.52 4.48
C GLY A 122 0.69 10.45 5.53
N ALA A 123 -0.57 10.15 5.79
CA ALA A 123 -0.98 9.08 6.68
C ALA A 123 -2.19 8.34 6.11
N ASP A 124 -2.16 7.01 6.17
CA ASP A 124 -3.30 6.15 5.85
C ASP A 124 -3.80 5.48 7.13
N VAL A 125 -5.10 5.59 7.38
CA VAL A 125 -5.79 4.84 8.42
C VAL A 125 -6.80 3.94 7.73
N THR A 126 -6.73 2.64 8.02
CA THR A 126 -7.62 1.63 7.42
C THR A 126 -8.24 0.77 8.50
N GLY A 127 -9.56 0.59 8.43
CA GLY A 127 -10.32 -0.34 9.24
C GLY A 127 -10.88 -1.46 8.38
N THR A 128 -10.87 -2.70 8.89
CA THR A 128 -11.55 -3.82 8.21
C THR A 128 -12.37 -4.64 9.16
N LEU A 129 -13.47 -5.18 8.64
CA LEU A 129 -14.37 -6.06 9.36
C LEU A 129 -14.63 -7.31 8.51
N GLY A 130 -14.35 -8.48 9.06
CA GLY A 130 -14.50 -9.71 8.30
C GLY A 130 -14.22 -10.99 9.06
N VAL A 131 -14.14 -12.07 8.30
CA VAL A 131 -13.86 -13.41 8.81
C VAL A 131 -12.39 -13.72 8.59
N TYR A 132 -11.68 -14.01 9.67
CA TYR A 132 -10.27 -14.37 9.69
C TYR A 132 -10.10 -15.77 10.28
N ARG A 133 -9.45 -16.64 9.52
CA ARG A 133 -9.08 -18.00 9.94
C ARG A 133 -7.61 -18.23 9.60
N PRO A 134 -6.93 -19.19 10.24
CA PRO A 134 -5.49 -19.41 10.01
C PRO A 134 -5.09 -19.69 8.55
N ARG A 135 -6.02 -20.18 7.72
CA ARG A 135 -5.78 -20.52 6.30
C ARG A 135 -6.29 -19.50 5.29
N TRP A 136 -7.26 -18.66 5.67
CA TRP A 136 -7.85 -17.67 4.77
C TRP A 136 -8.54 -16.57 5.55
N PHE A 137 -8.72 -15.41 4.92
CA PHE A 137 -9.58 -14.36 5.44
C PHE A 137 -10.29 -13.63 4.31
N ALA A 138 -11.40 -12.98 4.65
CA ALA A 138 -12.11 -12.05 3.77
C ALA A 138 -12.76 -10.97 4.64
N ALA A 139 -12.62 -9.71 4.27
CA ALA A 139 -13.11 -8.58 5.01
C ALA A 139 -13.55 -7.43 4.09
N ALA A 140 -14.53 -6.66 4.56
CA ALA A 140 -14.81 -5.35 4.02
C ALA A 140 -13.80 -4.35 4.58
N GLU A 141 -13.42 -3.38 3.76
CA GLU A 141 -12.40 -2.39 4.07
C GLU A 141 -12.95 -0.98 3.90
N ALA A 142 -12.60 -0.10 4.85
CA ALA A 142 -12.74 1.35 4.74
C ALA A 142 -11.44 2.02 5.15
N GLY A 143 -11.01 3.04 4.44
CA GLY A 143 -9.76 3.75 4.74
C GLY A 143 -9.80 5.23 4.37
N LEU A 144 -8.89 5.99 4.97
CA LEU A 144 -8.64 7.39 4.69
C LEU A 144 -7.14 7.58 4.51
N ASP A 145 -6.74 8.02 3.33
CA ASP A 145 -5.38 8.47 3.03
C ASP A 145 -5.37 10.00 3.01
N LYS A 146 -4.53 10.61 3.83
CA LYS A 146 -4.40 12.07 3.97
C LYS A 146 -3.00 12.51 3.56
N ALA A 147 -2.93 13.44 2.62
CA ALA A 147 -1.71 14.18 2.30
C ALA A 147 -1.57 15.36 3.27
N VAL A 148 -0.79 15.17 4.33
CA VAL A 148 -0.65 16.15 5.43
C VAL A 148 0.11 17.39 4.98
N ILE A 149 1.26 17.19 4.34
CA ILE A 149 2.09 18.29 3.85
C ILE A 149 2.80 17.85 2.56
N THR A 150 2.80 18.74 1.57
CA THR A 150 3.37 18.47 0.25
C THR A 150 4.26 19.63 -0.19
N HIS A 151 5.51 19.34 -0.52
CA HIS A 151 6.37 20.29 -1.21
C HIS A 151 6.16 20.15 -2.71
N VAL A 152 5.84 21.25 -3.38
CA VAL A 152 5.70 21.28 -4.85
C VAL A 152 6.75 22.21 -5.42
N SER A 153 7.46 21.72 -6.44
CA SER A 153 8.40 22.49 -7.24
C SER A 153 8.01 22.42 -8.71
N HIS A 154 7.72 23.56 -9.30
CA HIS A 154 7.26 23.65 -10.69
C HIS A 154 8.43 23.49 -11.65
N THR A 155 8.22 22.73 -12.72
CA THR A 155 9.23 22.58 -13.76
C THR A 155 9.43 23.90 -14.53
N ARG A 156 10.60 24.06 -15.16
CA ARG A 156 10.83 25.21 -16.06
C ARG A 156 9.79 25.24 -17.18
N TRP A 157 9.47 24.07 -17.74
CA TRP A 157 8.44 23.95 -18.77
C TRP A 157 7.10 24.54 -18.31
N TYR A 158 6.64 24.25 -17.09
CA TYR A 158 5.39 24.83 -16.60
C TYR A 158 5.46 26.36 -16.45
N ARG A 159 6.59 26.87 -15.94
CA ARG A 159 6.81 28.32 -15.79
C ARG A 159 6.81 29.03 -17.14
N ASP A 160 7.52 28.45 -18.11
CA ASP A 160 7.70 29.04 -19.44
C ASP A 160 6.41 29.02 -20.28
N ASN A 161 5.53 28.03 -20.05
CA ASN A 161 4.34 27.82 -20.90
C ASN A 161 3.00 28.23 -20.27
N PHE A 162 2.90 28.26 -18.93
CA PHE A 162 1.63 28.51 -18.25
C PHE A 162 1.71 29.63 -17.22
N TYR A 163 2.64 29.54 -16.27
CA TYR A 163 2.67 30.50 -15.16
C TYR A 163 4.11 30.80 -14.70
N PRO A 164 4.73 31.86 -15.25
CA PRO A 164 6.13 32.21 -14.97
C PRO A 164 6.42 32.39 -13.48
N ASP A 165 5.45 32.98 -12.76
CA ASP A 165 5.55 33.33 -11.35
C ASP A 165 5.11 32.22 -10.39
N ALA A 166 5.03 30.97 -10.88
CA ALA A 166 4.64 29.84 -10.03
C ALA A 166 5.55 29.76 -8.80
N ARG A 167 4.99 29.61 -7.60
CA ARG A 167 5.77 29.58 -6.37
C ARG A 167 5.98 28.15 -5.93
N ASP A 168 7.23 27.81 -5.66
CA ASP A 168 7.57 26.53 -5.05
C ASP A 168 7.44 26.66 -3.54
N GLY A 169 7.02 25.58 -2.89
CA GLY A 169 6.89 25.61 -1.44
C GLY A 169 6.08 24.47 -0.86
N TRP A 170 5.89 24.56 0.45
CA TRP A 170 5.13 23.61 1.24
C TRP A 170 3.66 24.02 1.32
N TYR A 171 2.80 23.08 0.98
CA TYR A 171 1.36 23.18 1.07
C TYR A 171 0.87 22.26 2.18
N LEU A 172 0.15 22.83 3.16
CA LEU A 172 -0.53 22.08 4.20
C LEU A 172 -1.88 21.60 3.71
N ASP A 173 -2.28 20.42 4.17
CA ASP A 173 -3.55 19.78 3.81
C ASP A 173 -3.76 19.76 2.29
N ALA A 174 -2.91 19.00 1.60
CA ALA A 174 -3.00 18.83 0.15
C ALA A 174 -4.18 17.93 -0.26
N GLY A 175 -5.10 17.63 0.66
CA GLY A 175 -6.28 16.80 0.46
C GLY A 175 -6.10 15.36 0.94
N GLY A 176 -7.14 14.57 0.71
CA GLY A 176 -7.16 13.16 1.04
C GLY A 176 -8.17 12.38 0.20
N THR A 177 -8.12 11.07 0.35
CA THR A 177 -9.01 10.14 -0.34
C THR A 177 -9.62 9.15 0.63
N PHE A 178 -10.94 9.03 0.57
CA PHE A 178 -11.67 7.94 1.20
C PHE A 178 -11.67 6.73 0.29
N ARG A 179 -11.43 5.56 0.87
CA ARG A 179 -11.37 4.28 0.18
C ARG A 179 -12.35 3.31 0.80
N ASN A 180 -13.07 2.57 -0.04
CA ASN A 180 -13.97 1.51 0.40
C ASN A 180 -13.83 0.31 -0.54
N GLY A 181 -13.76 -0.89 0.02
CA GLY A 181 -13.54 -2.07 -0.79
C GLY A 181 -13.59 -3.36 -0.01
N VAL A 182 -12.92 -4.36 -0.55
CA VAL A 182 -12.77 -5.69 0.04
C VAL A 182 -11.31 -6.11 0.02
N THR A 183 -10.95 -6.90 1.02
CA THR A 183 -9.65 -7.52 1.15
C THR A 183 -9.83 -8.99 1.47
N ALA A 184 -9.03 -9.85 0.87
CA ALA A 184 -9.06 -11.28 1.12
C ALA A 184 -7.68 -11.87 0.97
N GLY A 185 -7.45 -13.01 1.60
CA GLY A 185 -6.18 -13.71 1.42
C GLY A 185 -6.24 -15.17 1.81
N VAL A 186 -5.25 -15.91 1.32
CA VAL A 186 -5.08 -17.35 1.53
C VAL A 186 -3.66 -17.64 1.97
N ALA A 187 -3.51 -18.54 2.94
CA ALA A 187 -2.24 -18.97 3.46
C ALA A 187 -1.89 -20.39 3.00
N LEU A 188 -0.70 -20.52 2.41
CA LEU A 188 -0.11 -21.75 1.89
C LEU A 188 1.17 -22.04 2.68
N GLY A 189 1.02 -22.71 3.82
CA GLY A 189 2.13 -23.00 4.73
C GLY A 189 2.70 -21.71 5.35
N ARG A 190 3.92 -21.35 4.94
CA ARG A 190 4.61 -20.10 5.35
C ARG A 190 4.31 -18.92 4.44
N MET A 191 3.74 -19.17 3.27
CA MET A 191 3.38 -18.14 2.31
C MET A 191 1.94 -17.67 2.52
N GLU A 192 1.69 -16.41 2.21
CA GLU A 192 0.37 -15.79 2.25
C GLU A 192 0.19 -14.91 1.02
N LEU A 193 -0.92 -15.12 0.32
CA LEU A 193 -1.36 -14.30 -0.80
C LEU A 193 -2.53 -13.45 -0.32
N VAL A 194 -2.47 -12.15 -0.55
CA VAL A 194 -3.51 -11.18 -0.19
C VAL A 194 -3.93 -10.42 -1.43
N GLY A 195 -5.21 -10.09 -1.57
CA GLY A 195 -5.79 -9.28 -2.62
C GLY A 195 -6.70 -8.20 -2.04
N ARG A 196 -6.68 -7.01 -2.63
CA ARG A 196 -7.53 -5.88 -2.28
C ARG A 196 -8.13 -5.28 -3.55
N PHE A 197 -9.38 -4.86 -3.48
CA PHE A 197 -10.06 -4.20 -4.59
C PHE A 197 -11.17 -3.31 -4.07
N GLY A 198 -11.37 -2.16 -4.69
CA GLY A 198 -12.48 -1.29 -4.35
C GLY A 198 -12.48 0.03 -5.10
N SER A 199 -13.08 1.02 -4.47
CA SER A 199 -13.20 2.37 -5.02
C SER A 199 -12.71 3.43 -4.06
N GLN A 200 -12.34 4.57 -4.64
CA GLN A 200 -11.79 5.73 -3.95
C GLN A 200 -12.48 7.02 -4.41
N ARG A 201 -12.64 7.95 -3.48
CA ARG A 201 -13.22 9.29 -3.70
C ARG A 201 -12.41 10.32 -2.94
N THR A 202 -12.51 11.58 -3.35
CA THR A 202 -11.91 12.69 -2.59
C THR A 202 -12.58 12.84 -1.22
N GLU A 203 -11.97 13.61 -0.31
CA GLU A 203 -12.59 13.98 0.97
C GLU A 203 -13.96 14.68 0.83
N ARG A 204 -14.20 15.32 -0.32
CA ARG A 204 -15.48 15.96 -0.66
C ARG A 204 -16.45 15.00 -1.36
N TYR A 205 -16.15 13.70 -1.39
CA TYR A 205 -16.90 12.65 -2.07
C TYR A 205 -17.00 12.81 -3.60
N GLU A 206 -16.10 13.59 -4.19
CA GLU A 206 -16.02 13.76 -5.64
C GLU A 206 -15.30 12.55 -6.27
N PRO A 207 -15.69 12.16 -7.49
CA PRO A 207 -15.04 11.07 -8.21
C PRO A 207 -13.61 11.46 -8.61
N LEU A 208 -12.67 10.52 -8.42
CA LEU A 208 -11.32 10.65 -8.95
C LEU A 208 -11.28 10.21 -10.42
N PRO A 209 -10.32 10.73 -11.23
CA PRO A 209 -10.14 10.28 -12.61
C PRO A 209 -9.92 8.76 -12.74
N SER A 210 -9.22 8.17 -11.77
CA SER A 210 -9.20 6.73 -11.54
C SER A 210 -9.87 6.42 -10.19
N PRO A 211 -11.17 6.09 -10.19
CA PRO A 211 -11.93 5.88 -8.96
C PRO A 211 -11.79 4.45 -8.44
N LEU A 212 -11.09 3.56 -9.13
CA LEU A 212 -10.88 2.18 -8.73
C LEU A 212 -9.43 1.97 -8.27
N TYR A 213 -9.26 1.13 -7.26
CA TYR A 213 -7.97 0.63 -6.82
C TYR A 213 -7.99 -0.89 -6.77
N GLY A 214 -6.83 -1.50 -7.00
CA GLY A 214 -6.73 -2.95 -7.09
C GLY A 214 -5.31 -3.41 -6.87
N SER A 215 -5.17 -4.47 -6.07
CA SER A 215 -3.87 -4.92 -5.66
C SER A 215 -3.81 -6.33 -5.05
N ILE A 216 -2.59 -6.87 -4.95
CA ILE A 216 -2.32 -8.21 -4.40
C ILE A 216 -1.21 -8.06 -3.35
N GLY A 217 -0.59 -9.12 -2.85
CA GLY A 217 0.57 -9.06 -1.99
C GLY A 217 0.99 -10.48 -1.67
N VAL A 218 2.30 -10.74 -1.69
CA VAL A 218 2.85 -12.05 -1.35
C VAL A 218 3.75 -11.87 -0.14
N GLY A 219 3.44 -12.57 0.95
CA GLY A 219 4.21 -12.55 2.19
C GLY A 219 4.76 -13.93 2.53
N LEU A 220 6.03 -13.98 2.95
CA LEU A 220 6.66 -15.17 3.50
C LEU A 220 6.92 -14.94 5.00
N SER A 221 6.30 -15.75 5.85
CA SER A 221 6.51 -15.71 7.29
C SER A 221 7.56 -16.71 7.75
N TYR A 222 8.49 -16.26 8.60
CA TYR A 222 9.56 -17.08 9.19
C TYR A 222 9.83 -16.74 10.65
#